data_AF-A0A4Z0LBL2-F1
#
_entry.id   AF-A0A4Z0LBL2-F1
#
_cell.length_a   1.000
_cell.length_b   1.000
_cell.length_c   1.000
_cell.angle_alpha   90.00
_cell.angle_beta   90.00
_cell.angle_gamma   90.00
#
_symmetry.space_group_name_H-M   'P 1'
#
loop_
_entity.id
_entity.type
_entity.pdbx_description
1 polymer ?
#
loop_
_entity_poly.entity_id
_entity_poly.type
_entity_poly.pdbx_seq_one_letter_code
_entity_poly.pdbx_strand_id
1 'polypeptide(L)'
;MKLLVILLLIMLVVSCNQQENREQLLQKRLDSLVTNTYKPGFGEFMGNIQIHHAKLWFAGENQNWKLADFEMNEIKENLEGIQKYCSDRIETKSLGMINLAMDSLSLSILKKNKEMFQRNYANLTNSCNTCHQATSHEYNVIVIPKNPPFSNQDFQIKK
;
A
#
# COMPACT_ATOMS: atom_id res chain seq x y z
N MET A 1 -55.37 32.16 -23.53
CA MET A 1 -54.06 31.82 -24.15
C MET A 1 -52.89 32.52 -23.47
N LYS A 2 -52.84 33.86 -23.34
CA LYS A 2 -51.72 34.57 -22.68
C LYS A 2 -51.42 34.12 -21.24
N LEU A 3 -52.44 33.90 -20.41
CA LEU A 3 -52.27 33.43 -19.03
C LEU A 3 -51.67 32.00 -18.95
N LEU A 4 -52.06 31.13 -19.87
CA LEU A 4 -51.57 29.76 -19.99
C LEU A 4 -50.09 29.72 -20.42
N VAL A 5 -49.70 30.60 -21.33
CA VAL A 5 -48.29 30.76 -21.76
C VAL A 5 -47.41 31.26 -20.61
N ILE A 6 -47.90 32.22 -19.81
CA ILE A 6 -47.18 32.73 -18.63
C ILE A 6 -47.00 31.64 -17.58
N LEU A 7 -48.04 30.85 -17.29
CA LEU A 7 -47.97 29.75 -16.32
C LEU A 7 -46.98 28.66 -16.75
N LEU A 8 -46.95 28.34 -18.05
CA LEU A 8 -46.00 27.38 -18.62
C LEU A 8 -44.56 27.88 -18.54
N LEU A 9 -44.34 29.18 -18.78
CA LEU A 9 -43.02 29.81 -18.63
C LEU A 9 -42.53 29.77 -17.17
N ILE A 10 -43.41 30.07 -16.20
CA ILE A 10 -43.06 30.01 -14.78
C ILE A 10 -42.68 28.59 -14.36
N MET A 11 -43.44 27.59 -14.79
CA MET A 11 -43.14 26.17 -14.52
C MET A 11 -41.79 25.76 -15.09
N LEU A 12 -41.44 26.22 -16.30
CA LEU A 12 -40.12 25.97 -16.90
C LEU A 12 -38.99 26.61 -16.09
N VAL A 13 -39.14 27.86 -15.65
CA VAL A 13 -38.13 28.57 -14.85
C VAL A 13 -37.94 27.91 -13.48
N VAL A 14 -39.02 27.48 -12.82
CA VAL A 14 -38.95 26.77 -11.52
C VAL A 14 -38.27 25.41 -11.69
N SER A 15 -38.57 24.67 -12.76
CA SER A 15 -37.95 23.38 -13.06
C SER A 15 -36.44 23.51 -13.32
N CYS A 16 -36.00 24.52 -14.08
CA CYS A 16 -34.58 24.80 -14.32
C CYS A 16 -33.84 25.14 -13.02
N ASN A 17 -34.43 25.99 -12.17
CA ASN A 17 -33.82 26.38 -10.90
C ASN A 17 -33.72 25.18 -9.92
N GLN A 18 -34.73 24.29 -9.92
CA GLN A 18 -34.70 23.08 -9.10
C GLN A 18 -33.65 22.06 -9.58
N GLN A 19 -33.38 21.98 -10.88
CA GLN A 19 -32.33 21.13 -11.44
C GLN A 19 -30.93 21.65 -11.07
N GLU A 20 -30.66 22.95 -11.25
CA GLU A 20 -29.37 23.58 -10.92
C GLU A 20 -29.03 23.40 -9.43
N ASN A 21 -30.00 23.61 -8.53
CA ASN A 21 -29.82 23.38 -7.09
C ASN A 21 -29.51 21.91 -6.75
N ARG A 22 -30.08 20.95 -7.50
CA ARG A 22 -29.81 19.53 -7.30
C ARG A 22 -28.40 19.15 -7.76
N GLU A 23 -27.96 19.68 -8.89
CA GLU A 23 -26.61 19.45 -9.42
C GLU A 23 -25.54 20.04 -8.48
N GLN A 24 -25.74 21.26 -7.97
CA GLN A 24 -24.84 21.87 -6.98
C GLN A 24 -24.80 21.08 -5.67
N LEU A 25 -25.94 20.58 -5.18
CA LEU A 25 -25.98 19.73 -3.99
C LEU A 25 -25.23 18.40 -4.21
N LEU A 26 -25.39 17.79 -5.39
CA LEU A 26 -24.69 16.57 -5.76
C LEU A 26 -23.18 16.81 -5.83
N GLN A 27 -22.74 17.91 -6.44
CA GLN A 27 -21.33 18.28 -6.51
C GLN A 27 -20.74 18.47 -5.11
N LYS A 28 -21.44 19.22 -4.24
CA LYS A 28 -20.99 19.44 -2.85
C LYS A 28 -20.87 18.14 -2.06
N ARG A 29 -21.80 17.19 -2.28
CA ARG A 29 -21.72 15.86 -1.66
C ARG A 29 -20.55 15.05 -2.22
N LEU A 30 -20.31 15.10 -3.53
CA LEU A 30 -19.17 14.44 -4.16
C LEU A 30 -17.83 14.99 -3.65
N ASP A 31 -17.68 16.31 -3.59
CA ASP A 31 -16.49 16.97 -3.07
C ASP A 31 -16.26 16.61 -1.59
N SER A 32 -17.34 16.58 -0.79
CA SER A 32 -17.28 16.12 0.60
C SER A 32 -16.86 14.64 0.72
N LEU A 33 -17.29 13.77 -0.18
CA LEU A 33 -16.89 12.37 -0.19
C LEU A 33 -15.43 12.21 -0.59
N VAL A 34 -14.98 12.91 -1.64
CA VAL A 34 -13.59 12.91 -2.09
C VAL A 34 -12.66 13.43 -1.00
N THR A 35 -13.01 14.53 -0.34
CA THR A 35 -12.19 15.14 0.72
C THR A 35 -12.10 14.28 1.98
N ASN A 36 -13.15 13.52 2.30
CA ASN A 36 -13.19 12.61 3.45
C ASN A 36 -12.86 11.16 3.10
N THR A 37 -12.39 10.88 1.88
CA THR A 37 -11.99 9.53 1.51
C THR A 37 -10.72 9.15 2.28
N TYR A 38 -10.76 7.96 2.89
CA TYR A 38 -9.61 7.43 3.63
C TYR A 38 -8.37 7.36 2.74
N LYS A 39 -7.26 7.88 3.26
CA LYS A 39 -5.95 7.86 2.62
C LYS A 39 -4.98 7.17 3.58
N PRO A 40 -4.52 5.94 3.28
CA PRO A 40 -3.56 5.24 4.13
C PRO A 40 -2.29 6.07 4.33
N GLY A 41 -1.78 6.07 5.56
CA GLY A 41 -0.58 6.80 5.91
C GLY A 41 0.69 6.03 5.55
N PHE A 42 1.82 6.74 5.40
CA PHE A 42 3.11 6.10 5.15
C PHE A 42 3.50 5.07 6.23
N GLY A 43 3.19 5.38 7.50
CA GLY A 43 3.46 4.48 8.63
C GLY A 43 2.61 3.20 8.62
N GLU A 44 1.40 3.25 8.05
CA GLU A 44 0.55 2.07 7.88
C GLU A 44 1.13 1.12 6.82
N PHE A 45 1.52 1.65 5.67
CA PHE A 45 2.23 0.87 4.66
C PHE A 45 3.54 0.29 5.18
N MET A 46 4.37 1.09 5.87
CA MET A 46 5.62 0.60 6.45
C MET A 46 5.40 -0.47 7.53
N GLY A 47 4.34 -0.32 8.35
CA GLY A 47 3.94 -1.35 9.31
C GLY A 47 3.55 -2.67 8.63
N ASN A 48 2.74 -2.59 7.57
CA ASN A 48 2.38 -3.76 6.76
C ASN A 48 3.61 -4.40 6.10
N ILE A 49 4.49 -3.59 5.50
CA ILE A 49 5.76 -4.07 4.93
C ILE A 49 6.58 -4.83 5.98
N GLN A 50 6.69 -4.31 7.21
CA GLN A 50 7.42 -4.99 8.27
C GLN A 50 6.77 -6.33 8.66
N ILE A 51 5.43 -6.39 8.69
CA ILE A 51 4.68 -7.63 8.93
C ILE A 51 4.99 -8.66 7.83
N HIS A 52 4.84 -8.29 6.56
CA HIS A 52 5.08 -9.19 5.43
C HIS A 52 6.56 -9.58 5.33
N HIS A 53 7.49 -8.67 5.60
CA HIS A 53 8.91 -8.97 5.70
C HIS A 53 9.20 -10.01 6.79
N ALA A 54 8.55 -9.93 7.96
CA ALA A 54 8.70 -10.93 9.01
C ALA A 54 8.11 -12.29 8.60
N LYS A 55 6.91 -12.32 8.02
CA LYS A 55 6.26 -13.55 7.52
C LYS A 55 7.09 -14.22 6.42
N LEU A 56 7.68 -13.42 5.53
CA LEU A 56 8.55 -13.88 4.44
C LEU A 56 9.75 -14.69 4.96
N TRP A 57 10.38 -14.24 6.05
CA TRP A 57 11.48 -15.00 6.68
C TRP A 57 11.06 -16.42 7.04
N PHE A 58 9.96 -16.57 7.79
CA PHE A 58 9.49 -17.87 8.23
C PHE A 58 9.00 -18.73 7.06
N ALA A 59 8.39 -18.13 6.04
CA ALA A 59 8.01 -18.84 4.83
C ALA A 59 9.24 -19.40 4.09
N GLY A 60 10.28 -18.59 3.89
CA GLY A 60 11.51 -19.02 3.22
C GLY A 60 12.33 -20.03 4.04
N GLU A 61 12.39 -19.86 5.37
CA GLU A 61 13.06 -20.82 6.26
C GLU A 61 12.44 -22.21 6.22
N ASN A 62 11.11 -22.28 6.09
CA ASN A 62 10.36 -23.52 5.92
C ASN A 62 10.26 -23.97 4.46
N GLN A 63 10.97 -23.31 3.54
CA GLN A 63 10.94 -23.59 2.11
C GLN A 63 9.52 -23.59 1.52
N ASN A 64 8.60 -22.87 2.16
CA ASN A 64 7.25 -22.67 1.67
C ASN A 64 7.27 -21.57 0.61
N TRP A 65 7.80 -21.91 -0.56
CA TRP A 65 8.09 -20.94 -1.63
C TRP A 65 6.85 -20.23 -2.17
N LYS A 66 5.68 -20.87 -2.13
CA LYS A 66 4.41 -20.23 -2.50
C LYS A 66 4.05 -19.10 -1.52
N LEU A 67 4.19 -19.38 -0.22
CA LEU A 67 3.98 -18.36 0.80
C LEU A 67 5.05 -17.27 0.73
N ALA A 68 6.32 -17.64 0.50
CA ALA A 68 7.39 -16.66 0.35
C ALA A 68 7.14 -15.71 -0.84
N ASP A 69 6.71 -16.25 -2.00
CA ASP A 69 6.36 -15.42 -3.16
C ASP A 69 5.16 -14.51 -2.86
N PHE A 70 4.14 -15.03 -2.20
CA PHE A 70 2.99 -14.24 -1.74
C PHE A 70 3.43 -13.06 -0.85
N GLU A 71 4.17 -13.31 0.25
CA GLU A 71 4.61 -12.24 1.16
C GLU A 71 5.53 -11.23 0.46
N MET A 72 6.34 -11.69 -0.50
CA MET A 72 7.19 -10.80 -1.30
C MET A 72 6.37 -9.86 -2.20
N ASN A 73 5.27 -10.35 -2.77
CA ASN A 73 4.37 -9.53 -3.57
C ASN A 73 3.56 -8.56 -2.71
N GLU A 74 3.10 -8.96 -1.53
CA GLU A 74 2.45 -8.05 -0.58
C GLU A 74 3.37 -6.87 -0.19
N ILE A 75 4.68 -7.10 -0.02
CA ILE A 75 5.64 -6.00 0.20
C ILE A 75 5.66 -5.05 -1.00
N LYS A 76 5.70 -5.58 -2.24
CA LYS A 76 5.69 -4.77 -3.47
C LYS A 76 4.41 -3.95 -3.59
N GLU A 77 3.25 -4.55 -3.33
CA GLU A 77 1.96 -3.87 -3.37
C GLU A 77 1.89 -2.71 -2.35
N ASN A 78 2.42 -2.91 -1.14
CA ASN A 78 2.49 -1.83 -0.16
C ASN A 78 3.45 -0.70 -0.60
N LEU A 79 4.57 -1.02 -1.24
CA LEU A 79 5.48 0.00 -1.81
C LEU A 79 4.83 0.78 -2.96
N GLU A 80 4.09 0.12 -3.83
CA GLU A 80 3.27 0.76 -4.88
C GLU A 80 2.18 1.64 -4.25
N GLY A 81 1.56 1.17 -3.17
CA GLY A 81 0.62 1.94 -2.35
C GLY A 81 1.25 3.23 -1.81
N ILE A 82 2.48 3.18 -1.30
CA ILE A 82 3.22 4.38 -0.86
C ILE A 82 3.42 5.34 -2.04
N GLN A 83 3.84 4.84 -3.20
CA GLN A 83 4.05 5.69 -4.38
C GLN A 83 2.75 6.34 -4.85
N LYS A 84 1.62 5.63 -4.75
CA LYS A 84 0.31 6.13 -5.16
C LYS A 84 -0.29 7.14 -4.19
N TYR A 85 -0.27 6.82 -2.89
CA TYR A 85 -0.97 7.59 -1.88
C TYR A 85 -0.06 8.57 -1.15
N CYS A 86 1.23 8.30 -0.98
CA CYS A 86 2.16 9.17 -0.25
C CYS A 86 3.20 9.84 -1.17
N SER A 87 2.86 10.14 -2.42
CA SER A 87 3.78 10.71 -3.42
C SER A 87 4.37 12.07 -3.04
N ASP A 88 3.69 12.81 -2.17
CA ASP A 88 4.08 14.13 -1.66
C ASP A 88 5.18 14.07 -0.59
N ARG A 89 5.42 12.89 0.00
CA ARG A 89 6.44 12.69 1.02
C ARG A 89 7.85 12.59 0.44
N ILE A 90 8.82 13.18 1.16
CA ILE A 90 10.23 13.16 0.74
C ILE A 90 10.80 11.74 0.77
N GLU A 91 10.37 10.93 1.74
CA GLU A 91 10.83 9.56 1.93
C GLU A 91 10.44 8.65 0.76
N THR A 92 9.31 8.92 0.11
CA THR A 92 8.83 8.19 -1.07
C THR A 92 9.84 8.24 -2.22
N LYS A 93 10.62 9.34 -2.33
CA LYS A 93 11.64 9.48 -3.38
C LYS A 93 12.86 8.56 -3.15
N SER A 94 13.06 8.12 -1.90
CA SER A 94 14.17 7.24 -1.51
C SER A 94 13.84 5.75 -1.63
N LEU A 95 12.60 5.37 -1.95
CA LEU A 95 12.19 3.96 -2.05
C LEU A 95 13.02 3.16 -3.07
N GLY A 96 13.57 3.81 -4.11
CA GLY A 96 14.43 3.15 -5.08
C GLY A 96 15.70 2.50 -4.47
N MET A 97 16.11 2.92 -3.26
CA MET A 97 17.28 2.38 -2.56
C MET A 97 17.19 0.89 -2.26
N ILE A 98 15.99 0.33 -2.15
CA ILE A 98 15.80 -1.10 -1.79
C ILE A 98 15.59 -2.02 -3.01
N ASN A 99 15.40 -1.47 -4.22
CA ASN A 99 14.98 -2.23 -5.40
C ASN A 99 15.92 -3.41 -5.74
N LEU A 100 17.24 -3.17 -5.76
CA LEU A 100 18.20 -4.23 -6.08
C LEU A 100 18.16 -5.40 -5.07
N ALA A 101 17.93 -5.08 -3.79
CA ALA A 101 17.82 -6.10 -2.76
C ALA A 101 16.49 -6.88 -2.87
N MET A 102 15.40 -6.18 -3.21
CA MET A 102 14.11 -6.79 -3.52
C MET A 102 14.19 -7.75 -4.71
N ASP A 103 14.88 -7.35 -5.79
CA ASP A 103 15.06 -8.18 -6.98
C ASP A 103 15.89 -9.42 -6.67
N SER A 104 16.97 -9.25 -5.91
CA SER A 104 17.85 -10.35 -5.48
C SER A 104 17.12 -11.38 -4.61
N LEU A 105 16.27 -10.90 -3.69
CA LEU A 105 15.44 -11.78 -2.86
C LEU A 105 14.36 -12.50 -3.68
N SER A 106 13.67 -11.77 -4.57
CA SER A 106 12.69 -12.36 -5.51
C SER A 106 13.31 -13.49 -6.34
N LEU A 107 14.54 -13.28 -6.85
CA LEU A 107 15.27 -14.31 -7.61
C LEU A 107 15.58 -15.55 -6.76
N SER A 108 15.84 -15.37 -5.47
CA SER A 108 16.13 -16.48 -4.54
C SER A 108 14.90 -17.35 -4.30
N ILE A 109 13.73 -16.70 -4.17
CA ILE A 109 12.42 -17.35 -4.03
C ILE A 109 12.10 -18.14 -5.31
N LEU A 110 12.26 -17.50 -6.48
CA LEU A 110 12.05 -18.14 -7.79
C LEU A 110 12.95 -19.38 -7.96
N LYS A 111 14.23 -19.26 -7.57
CA LYS A 111 15.20 -20.36 -7.62
C LYS A 111 14.99 -21.41 -6.52
N LYS A 112 14.12 -21.15 -5.54
CA LYS A 112 13.85 -22.05 -4.40
C LYS A 112 15.13 -22.43 -3.64
N ASN A 113 16.07 -21.50 -3.56
CA ASN A 113 17.38 -21.74 -2.98
C ASN A 113 17.45 -21.10 -1.59
N LYS A 114 17.49 -21.94 -0.55
CA LYS A 114 17.41 -21.49 0.85
C LYS A 114 18.62 -20.66 1.26
N GLU A 115 19.83 -21.07 0.89
CA GLU A 115 21.04 -20.37 1.27
C GLU A 115 21.12 -18.99 0.59
N MET A 116 20.71 -18.91 -0.68
CA MET A 116 20.60 -17.67 -1.44
C MET A 116 19.51 -16.77 -0.84
N PHE A 117 18.37 -17.35 -0.46
CA PHE A 117 17.28 -16.63 0.21
C PHE A 117 17.76 -16.00 1.51
N GLN A 118 18.41 -16.77 2.39
CA GLN A 118 18.91 -16.27 3.68
C GLN A 118 19.86 -15.08 3.53
N ARG A 119 20.82 -15.17 2.60
CA ARG A 119 21.75 -14.07 2.31
C ARG A 119 21.03 -12.84 1.76
N ASN A 120 20.12 -13.03 0.80
CA ASN A 120 19.42 -11.91 0.16
C ASN A 120 18.34 -11.30 1.06
N TYR A 121 17.77 -12.07 1.98
CA TYR A 121 16.88 -11.56 3.02
C TYR A 121 17.64 -10.65 4.00
N ALA A 122 18.82 -11.09 4.46
CA ALA A 122 19.69 -10.25 5.30
C ALA A 122 20.12 -8.97 4.55
N ASN A 123 20.43 -9.08 3.25
CA ASN A 123 20.74 -7.93 2.41
C ASN A 123 19.55 -6.96 2.33
N LEU A 124 18.33 -7.45 2.09
CA LEU A 124 17.13 -6.61 2.09
C LEU A 124 16.90 -5.93 3.43
N THR A 125 17.06 -6.66 4.54
CA THR A 125 16.96 -6.09 5.90
C THR A 125 17.94 -4.91 6.08
N ASN A 126 19.19 -5.08 5.63
CA ASN A 126 20.20 -4.01 5.69
C ASN A 126 19.85 -2.83 4.78
N SER A 127 19.32 -3.08 3.58
CA SER A 127 18.85 -2.02 2.67
C SER A 127 17.68 -1.24 3.26
N CYS A 128 16.74 -1.89 3.94
CA CYS A 128 15.66 -1.22 4.68
C CYS A 128 16.25 -0.26 5.73
N ASN A 129 17.19 -0.74 6.56
CA ASN A 129 17.84 0.08 7.57
C ASN A 129 18.65 1.24 6.98
N THR A 130 19.27 1.04 5.81
CA THR A 130 19.99 2.10 5.09
C THR A 130 19.03 3.18 4.60
N CYS A 131 17.87 2.79 4.08
CA CYS A 131 16.81 3.72 3.69
C CYS A 131 16.29 4.50 4.91
N HIS A 132 16.08 3.81 6.05
CA HIS A 132 15.67 4.47 7.29
C HIS A 132 16.70 5.51 7.76
N GLN A 133 17.99 5.20 7.71
CA GLN A 133 19.04 6.18 8.01
C GLN A 133 19.04 7.37 7.04
N ALA A 134 18.98 7.10 5.74
CA ALA A 134 18.96 8.16 4.71
C ALA A 134 17.73 9.07 4.80
N THR A 135 16.67 8.62 5.45
CA THR A 135 15.42 9.36 5.65
C THR A 135 15.24 9.89 7.07
N SER A 136 16.28 9.87 7.92
CA SER A 136 16.24 10.35 9.31
C SER A 136 15.28 9.58 10.24
N HIS A 137 15.13 8.28 9.98
CA HIS A 137 14.36 7.32 10.77
C HIS A 137 15.26 6.19 11.32
N GLU A 138 16.55 6.46 11.55
CA GLU A 138 17.56 5.48 11.99
C GLU A 138 17.23 4.78 13.30
N TYR A 139 16.36 5.35 14.12
CA TYR A 139 15.84 4.74 15.35
C TYR A 139 14.87 3.57 15.09
N ASN A 140 14.32 3.45 13.88
CA ASN A 140 13.47 2.33 13.46
C ASN A 140 14.33 1.21 12.85
N VAL A 141 14.98 0.41 13.72
CA VAL A 141 15.91 -0.64 13.28
C VAL A 141 15.18 -1.96 13.04
N ILE A 142 15.25 -2.45 11.80
CA ILE A 142 14.71 -3.75 11.39
C ILE A 142 15.74 -4.84 11.65
N VAL A 143 15.29 -5.98 12.19
CA VAL A 143 16.11 -7.16 12.47
C VAL A 143 15.47 -8.41 11.87
N ILE A 144 16.28 -9.44 11.64
CA ILE A 144 15.76 -10.76 11.27
C ILE A 144 14.97 -11.31 12.48
N PRO A 145 13.67 -11.65 12.30
CA PRO A 145 12.84 -12.06 13.41
C PRO A 145 13.25 -13.44 13.93
N LYS A 146 13.30 -13.58 15.26
CA LYS A 146 13.59 -14.86 15.93
C LYS A 146 12.34 -15.67 16.23
N ASN A 147 11.19 -15.00 16.36
CA ASN A 147 9.89 -15.61 16.63
C ASN A 147 8.88 -15.17 15.57
N PRO A 148 7.91 -16.04 15.20
CA PRO A 148 6.84 -15.66 14.28
C PRO A 148 6.10 -14.41 14.76
N PRO A 149 5.74 -13.48 13.85
CA PRO A 149 5.03 -12.25 14.22
C PRO A 149 3.61 -12.54 14.75
N PHE A 150 3.03 -13.67 14.34
CA PHE A 150 1.71 -14.12 14.76
C PHE A 150 1.74 -15.58 15.18
N SER A 151 1.06 -15.90 16.29
CA SER A 151 0.97 -17.25 16.84
C SER A 151 -0.10 -18.13 16.16
N ASN A 152 -0.87 -17.57 15.23
CA ASN A 152 -2.01 -18.21 14.58
C ASN A 152 -1.78 -18.50 13.08
N GLN A 153 -0.53 -18.46 12.61
CA GLN A 153 -0.18 -18.80 11.24
C GLN A 153 0.84 -19.94 11.21
N ASP A 154 0.57 -20.94 10.37
CA ASP A 154 1.50 -22.02 10.10
C ASP A 154 2.30 -21.71 8.81
N PHE A 155 3.63 -21.70 8.92
CA PHE A 155 4.54 -21.41 7.82
C PHE A 155 5.05 -22.67 7.10
N GLN A 156 4.72 -23.86 7.61
CA GLN A 156 5.10 -25.14 6.99
C GLN A 156 4.41 -25.35 5.64
N ILE A 157 5.03 -26.16 4.79
CA ILE A 157 4.41 -26.63 3.56
C ILE A 157 3.21 -27.53 3.92
N LYS A 158 2.03 -27.21 3.39
CA LYS A 158 0.86 -28.09 3.45
C LYS A 158 0.91 -29.08 2.28
N LYS A 159 0.66 -30.35 2.59
CA LYS A 159 0.54 -31.43 1.60
C LYS A 159 -0.85 -31.42 0.97
#